data_AF-A0A7C9ADD5-F1
#
_entry.id   AF-A0A7C9ADD5-F1
#
_cell.length_a   1.000
_cell.length_b   1.000
_cell.length_c   1.000
_cell.angle_alpha   90.00
_cell.angle_beta   90.00
_cell.angle_gamma   90.00
#
_symmetry.space_group_name_H-M   'P 1'
#
loop_
_entity.id
_entity.type
_entity.pdbx_description
1 polymer ?
#
loop_
_entity_poly.entity_id
_entity_poly.type
_entity_poly.pdbx_seq_one_letter_code
_entity_poly.pdbx_strand_id
1 'polypeptide(L)'
;RTHVPEKLLQLNGETRTVEATNDSKNLKVYLYFTEPVLNTSTEIMKSICVSRGLLRPINSSTLANRRFGYQIEDVPVITVVTVRLNSSLVISRQGVAVSPVSPATFLYDSTRPAVKLRTGSKMRTRDSSIIVLIKFLKPVFGFNSSHVSVSGGHIERYAFLIIHGCT
;
A
#
# COMPACT_ATOMS: atom_id res chain seq x y z
N ARG A 1 -12.41 -8.20 7.02
CA ARG A 1 -11.04 -7.63 6.96
C ARG A 1 -10.64 -7.66 5.49
N THR A 2 -10.53 -6.52 4.82
CA THR A 2 -10.06 -6.46 3.43
C THR A 2 -8.55 -6.67 3.45
N HIS A 3 -8.04 -7.67 2.75
CA HIS A 3 -6.60 -7.94 2.69
C HIS A 3 -5.94 -6.89 1.78
N VAL A 4 -5.05 -6.06 2.33
CA VAL A 4 -4.26 -5.11 1.53
C VAL A 4 -3.10 -5.89 0.91
N PRO A 5 -2.90 -5.81 -0.42
CA PRO A 5 -1.84 -6.59 -1.06
C PRO A 5 -0.45 -6.07 -0.65
N GLU A 6 0.41 -7.00 -0.26
CA GLU A 6 1.84 -6.73 -0.07
C GLU A 6 2.55 -6.59 -1.42
N LYS A 7 3.49 -5.63 -1.51
CA LYS A 7 4.34 -5.38 -2.66
C LYS A 7 5.78 -5.14 -2.22
N LEU A 8 6.73 -5.64 -3.00
CA LEU A 8 8.14 -5.33 -2.82
C LEU A 8 8.45 -4.00 -3.52
N LEU A 9 9.04 -3.06 -2.79
CA LEU A 9 9.50 -1.79 -3.32
C LEU A 9 10.95 -1.53 -2.91
N GLN A 10 11.74 -1.01 -3.85
CA GLN A 10 13.06 -0.46 -3.56
C GLN A 10 12.85 0.94 -2.94
N LEU A 11 13.14 1.08 -1.66
CA LEU A 11 13.10 2.35 -0.93
C LEU A 11 14.51 2.61 -0.38
N ASN A 12 15.14 3.71 -0.83
CA ASN A 12 16.51 4.07 -0.47
C ASN A 12 17.55 2.96 -0.78
N GLY A 13 17.37 2.21 -1.87
CA GLY A 13 18.27 1.12 -2.27
C GLY A 13 18.06 -0.20 -1.52
N GLU A 14 17.07 -0.27 -0.64
CA GLU A 14 16.70 -1.48 0.08
C GLU A 14 15.33 -1.99 -0.39
N THR A 15 15.20 -3.29 -0.63
CA THR A 15 13.90 -3.89 -0.96
C THR A 15 13.08 -4.08 0.31
N ARG A 16 11.94 -3.41 0.40
CA ARG A 16 11.02 -3.49 1.54
C ARG A 16 9.65 -3.98 1.09
N THR A 17 9.03 -4.82 1.92
CA THR A 17 7.63 -5.16 1.79
C THR A 17 6.78 -3.98 2.25
N VAL A 18 5.83 -3.56 1.43
CA VAL A 18 4.87 -2.51 1.74
C VAL A 18 3.45 -2.99 1.50
N GLU A 19 2.51 -2.47 2.27
CA GLU A 19 1.09 -2.61 2.00
C GLU A 19 0.64 -1.52 1.01
N ALA A 20 0.26 -1.91 -0.21
CA ALA A 20 -0.12 -0.95 -1.26
C ALA A 20 -1.65 -0.77 -1.32
N THR A 21 -2.13 0.46 -1.17
CA THR A 21 -3.58 0.76 -1.19
C THR A 21 -3.88 2.11 -1.85
N ASN A 22 -5.03 2.19 -2.52
CA ASN A 22 -5.61 3.44 -3.02
C ASN A 22 -6.78 3.95 -2.16
N ASP A 23 -7.18 3.18 -1.15
CA ASP A 23 -8.24 3.53 -0.20
C ASP A 23 -7.61 3.95 1.14
N SER A 24 -7.88 5.19 1.56
CA SER A 24 -7.38 5.75 2.82
C SER A 24 -7.96 5.02 4.04
N LYS A 25 -9.12 4.36 3.91
CA LYS A 25 -9.71 3.54 5.00
C LYS A 25 -8.85 2.33 5.35
N ASN A 26 -7.93 1.94 4.48
CA ASN A 26 -6.98 0.87 4.71
C ASN A 26 -5.70 1.34 5.42
N LEU A 27 -5.49 2.65 5.59
CA LEU A 27 -4.37 3.20 6.35
C LEU A 27 -4.65 3.10 7.85
N LYS A 28 -4.70 1.87 8.35
CA LYS A 28 -4.96 1.54 9.74
C LYS A 28 -3.85 0.67 10.27
N VAL A 29 -3.35 1.01 11.45
CA VAL A 29 -2.39 0.21 12.19
C VAL A 29 -3.06 -0.33 13.44
N TYR A 30 -2.83 -1.61 13.73
CA TYR A 30 -3.26 -2.24 14.96
C TYR A 30 -2.04 -2.82 15.66
N LEU A 31 -1.85 -2.42 16.91
CA LEU A 31 -0.86 -3.01 17.78
C LEU A 31 -1.53 -4.15 18.54
N TYR A 32 -0.89 -5.31 18.52
CA TYR A 32 -1.30 -6.49 19.28
C TYR A 32 -0.16 -6.88 20.20
N PHE A 33 -0.44 -6.85 21.50
CA PHE A 33 0.47 -7.29 22.53
C PHE A 33 0.08 -8.70 22.98
N THR A 34 1.07 -9.58 23.11
CA THR A 34 0.87 -10.94 23.62
C THR A 34 0.42 -10.93 25.09
N GLU A 35 0.76 -9.86 25.82
CA GLU A 35 0.38 -9.61 27.21
C GLU A 35 -0.16 -8.18 27.38
N PRO A 36 -0.96 -7.90 28.43
CA PRO A 36 -1.48 -6.56 28.67
C PRO A 36 -0.37 -5.54 28.93
N VAL A 37 -0.54 -4.32 28.43
CA VAL A 37 0.33 -3.17 28.74
C VAL A 37 -0.33 -2.25 29.77
N LEU A 38 0.49 -1.55 30.53
CA LEU A 38 0.03 -0.58 31.54
C LEU A 38 -0.33 0.78 30.93
N ASN A 39 0.20 1.09 29.75
CA ASN A 39 -0.04 2.36 29.08
C ASN A 39 -1.52 2.56 28.69
N THR A 40 -1.95 3.80 28.81
CA THR A 40 -3.22 4.30 28.26
C THR A 40 -3.15 4.41 26.73
N SER A 41 -4.31 4.52 26.07
CA SER A 41 -4.38 4.72 24.61
C SER A 41 -3.66 5.99 24.13
N THR A 42 -3.65 7.05 24.95
CA THR A 42 -2.93 8.30 24.68
C THR A 42 -1.42 8.13 24.77
N GLU A 43 -0.93 7.39 25.76
CA GLU A 43 0.50 7.09 25.89
C GLU A 43 0.98 6.17 24.77
N ILE A 44 0.20 5.15 24.41
CA ILE A 44 0.49 4.33 23.23
C ILE A 44 0.53 5.20 21.96
N MET A 45 -0.41 6.11 21.77
CA MET A 45 -0.39 7.01 20.60
C MET A 45 0.87 7.87 20.54
N LYS A 46 1.33 8.41 21.68
CA LYS A 46 2.58 9.19 21.78
C LYS A 46 3.84 8.34 21.54
N SER A 47 3.78 7.04 21.80
CA SER A 47 4.88 6.12 21.52
C SER A 47 5.03 5.78 20.03
N ILE A 48 4.07 6.16 19.18
CA ILE A 48 4.10 5.87 17.74
C ILE A 48 4.59 7.09 16.97
N CYS A 49 5.55 6.86 16.08
CA CYS A 49 6.01 7.87 15.12
C CYS A 49 5.54 7.51 13.71
N VAL A 50 4.93 8.47 13.02
CA VAL A 50 4.50 8.32 11.62
C VAL A 50 5.25 9.31 10.73
N SER A 51 5.73 8.88 9.57
CA SER A 51 6.48 9.75 8.65
C SER A 51 5.61 10.82 7.96
N ARG A 52 4.32 10.52 7.74
CA ARG A 52 3.33 11.36 7.05
C ARG A 52 1.93 11.11 7.60
N GLY A 53 1.13 12.17 7.67
CA GLY A 53 -0.23 12.11 8.21
C GLY A 53 -0.30 12.19 9.73
N LEU A 54 -1.51 12.03 10.26
CA LEU A 54 -1.84 12.15 11.68
C LEU A 54 -2.53 10.88 12.19
N LEU A 55 -2.23 10.47 13.42
CA LEU A 55 -2.90 9.33 14.05
C LEU A 55 -4.22 9.77 14.69
N ARG A 56 -5.29 9.06 14.36
CA ARG A 56 -6.57 9.12 15.06
C ARG A 56 -6.87 7.78 15.73
N PRO A 57 -7.23 7.76 17.02
CA PRO A 57 -7.66 6.53 17.68
C PRO A 57 -8.87 5.91 16.99
N ILE A 58 -8.84 4.60 16.80
CA ILE A 58 -10.00 3.83 16.36
C ILE A 58 -10.74 3.37 17.61
N ASN A 59 -11.95 3.91 17.83
CA ASN A 59 -12.84 3.51 18.92
C ASN A 59 -13.16 2.01 18.79
N SER A 60 -12.41 1.19 19.52
CA SER A 60 -12.52 -0.26 19.50
C SER A 60 -12.06 -0.83 20.84
N SER A 61 -12.61 -1.99 21.21
CA SER A 61 -12.22 -2.68 22.46
C SER A 61 -10.71 -2.89 22.52
N THR A 62 -10.10 -2.58 23.67
CA THR A 62 -8.65 -2.74 23.89
C THR A 62 -8.24 -4.18 24.19
N LEU A 63 -9.19 -5.13 24.22
CA LEU A 63 -8.94 -6.55 24.56
C LEU A 63 -8.10 -6.71 25.84
N ALA A 64 -8.56 -6.09 26.93
CA ALA A 64 -7.82 -6.01 28.20
C ALA A 64 -6.43 -5.38 28.04
N ASN A 65 -6.35 -4.24 27.35
CA ASN A 65 -5.12 -3.49 27.05
C ASN A 65 -4.06 -4.31 26.30
N ARG A 66 -4.51 -5.19 25.40
CA ARG A 66 -3.66 -5.93 24.47
C ARG A 66 -3.77 -5.44 23.03
N ARG A 67 -4.74 -4.58 22.73
CA ARG A 67 -4.99 -4.09 21.37
C ARG A 67 -5.23 -2.59 21.33
N PHE A 68 -4.55 -1.92 20.42
CA PHE A 68 -4.76 -0.50 20.14
C PHE A 68 -4.80 -0.28 18.64
N GLY A 69 -5.84 0.39 18.15
CA GLY A 69 -6.03 0.69 16.73
C GLY A 69 -5.93 2.18 16.46
N TYR A 70 -5.23 2.54 15.39
CA TYR A 70 -5.12 3.92 14.94
C TYR A 70 -5.31 4.01 13.43
N GLN A 71 -6.06 5.02 12.99
CA GLN A 71 -6.20 5.39 11.59
C GLN A 71 -5.23 6.52 11.28
N ILE A 72 -4.60 6.44 10.12
CA ILE A 72 -3.71 7.48 9.61
C ILE A 72 -4.53 8.36 8.67
N GLU A 73 -4.62 9.64 9.00
CA GLU A 73 -5.37 10.65 8.25
C GLU A 73 -4.44 11.74 7.71
N ASP A 74 -4.97 12.65 6.89
CA ASP A 74 -4.26 13.82 6.37
C ASP A 74 -2.95 13.48 5.62
N VAL A 75 -2.96 12.36 4.89
CA VAL A 75 -1.84 11.94 4.04
C VAL A 75 -1.94 12.53 2.63
N PRO A 76 -0.81 12.87 1.98
CA PRO A 76 -0.80 13.26 0.57
C PRO A 76 -1.39 12.17 -0.34
N VAL A 77 -1.91 12.57 -1.51
CA VAL A 77 -2.58 11.66 -2.48
C VAL A 77 -1.68 10.56 -3.03
N ILE A 78 -0.36 10.74 -3.01
CA ILE A 78 0.65 9.71 -3.32
C ILE A 78 1.76 9.85 -2.29
N THR A 79 1.98 8.82 -1.47
CA THR A 79 3.03 8.85 -0.44
C THR A 79 3.40 7.47 0.08
N VAL A 80 4.60 7.38 0.66
CA VAL A 80 5.01 6.23 1.47
C VAL A 80 4.91 6.62 2.94
N VAL A 81 4.08 5.89 3.69
CA VAL A 81 3.87 6.10 5.12
C VAL A 81 4.59 5.00 5.89
N THR A 82 5.51 5.38 6.78
CA THR A 82 6.16 4.44 7.71
C THR A 82 5.69 4.73 9.12
N VAL A 83 5.26 3.69 9.82
CA VAL A 83 4.83 3.72 11.22
C VAL A 83 5.86 2.97 12.05
N ARG A 84 6.38 3.61 13.10
CA ARG A 84 7.34 3.03 14.05
C ARG A 84 6.78 3.07 15.45
N LEU A 85 7.01 2.00 16.22
CA LEU A 85 6.72 1.95 17.64
C LEU A 85 7.99 2.18 18.45
N ASN A 86 8.01 3.22 19.28
CA ASN A 86 9.04 3.36 20.30
C ASN A 86 8.74 2.42 21.47
N SER A 87 9.27 1.21 21.38
CA SER A 87 8.92 0.10 22.28
C SER A 87 9.42 0.32 23.71
N SER A 88 10.42 1.16 23.92
CA SER A 88 10.91 1.52 25.26
C SER A 88 9.93 2.35 26.09
N LEU A 89 8.95 2.99 25.44
CA LEU A 89 7.90 3.78 26.10
C LEU A 89 6.66 2.93 26.45
N VAL A 90 6.60 1.68 25.99
CA VAL A 90 5.47 0.79 26.23
C VAL A 90 5.86 -0.25 27.25
N ILE A 91 5.17 -0.24 28.38
CA ILE A 91 5.49 -1.03 29.57
C ILE A 91 4.46 -2.14 29.75
N SER A 92 4.95 -3.37 29.84
CA SER A 92 4.13 -4.54 30.13
C SER A 92 3.62 -4.52 31.57
N ARG A 93 2.66 -5.40 31.90
CA ARG A 93 2.16 -5.53 33.28
C ARG A 93 3.24 -5.89 34.31
N GLN A 94 4.33 -6.50 33.87
CA GLN A 94 5.49 -6.86 34.70
C GLN A 94 6.45 -5.67 34.93
N GLY A 95 6.15 -4.49 34.37
CA GLY A 95 6.96 -3.28 34.55
C GLY A 95 8.16 -3.20 33.61
N VAL A 96 8.22 -4.03 32.57
CA VAL A 96 9.34 -4.08 31.61
C VAL A 96 8.90 -3.52 30.25
N ALA A 97 9.81 -2.86 29.54
CA ALA A 97 9.55 -2.41 28.18
C ALA A 97 9.27 -3.58 27.23
N VAL A 98 8.36 -3.39 26.28
CA VAL A 98 8.08 -4.40 25.25
C VAL A 98 9.25 -4.52 24.26
N SER A 99 9.36 -5.68 23.62
CA SER A 99 10.40 -5.91 22.61
C SER A 99 10.20 -5.04 21.36
N PRO A 100 11.29 -4.59 20.71
CA PRO A 100 11.21 -3.86 19.44
C PRO A 100 10.48 -4.65 18.36
N VAL A 101 9.74 -3.93 17.51
CA VAL A 101 9.02 -4.49 16.36
C VAL A 101 9.44 -3.79 15.07
N SER A 102 9.42 -4.53 13.96
CA SER A 102 9.69 -3.97 12.64
C SER A 102 8.65 -2.89 12.27
N PRO A 103 9.06 -1.78 11.64
CA PRO A 103 8.14 -0.75 11.18
C PRO A 103 7.12 -1.28 10.16
N ALA A 104 5.89 -0.79 10.24
CA ALA A 104 4.89 -1.01 9.19
C ALA A 104 5.05 0.06 8.10
N THR A 105 4.98 -0.33 6.83
CA THR A 105 5.11 0.61 5.70
C THR A 105 3.97 0.44 4.71
N PHE A 106 3.33 1.56 4.37
CA PHE A 106 2.26 1.64 3.39
C PHE A 106 2.71 2.43 2.16
N LEU A 107 2.35 1.96 0.97
CA LEU A 107 2.32 2.79 -0.23
C LEU A 107 0.87 3.22 -0.45
N TYR A 108 0.59 4.50 -0.22
CA TYR A 108 -0.71 5.09 -0.51
C TYR A 108 -0.68 5.83 -1.85
N ASP A 109 -1.58 5.46 -2.74
CA ASP A 109 -1.73 6.12 -4.05
C ASP A 109 -3.21 6.15 -4.44
N SER A 110 -3.88 7.25 -4.15
CA SER A 110 -5.31 7.44 -4.48
C SER A 110 -5.54 7.92 -5.91
N THR A 111 -4.48 8.17 -6.67
CA THR A 111 -4.61 8.71 -8.02
C THR A 111 -4.81 7.59 -9.04
N ARG A 112 -5.89 7.70 -9.83
CA ARG A 112 -6.20 6.68 -10.83
C ARG A 112 -5.20 6.73 -12.00
N PRO A 113 -4.66 5.59 -12.44
CA PRO A 113 -3.84 5.56 -13.65
C PRO A 113 -4.72 5.85 -14.87
N ALA A 114 -4.25 6.73 -15.75
CA ALA A 114 -4.84 6.93 -17.06
C ALA A 114 -4.15 6.04 -18.10
N VAL A 115 -4.90 5.57 -19.08
CA VAL A 115 -4.41 4.71 -20.16
C VAL A 115 -4.64 5.37 -21.52
N LYS A 116 -3.66 5.25 -22.41
CA LYS A 116 -3.78 5.64 -23.82
C LYS A 116 -3.65 4.39 -24.69
N LEU A 117 -4.63 4.20 -25.56
CA LEU A 117 -4.61 3.17 -26.60
C LEU A 117 -4.16 3.81 -27.91
N ARG A 118 -3.22 3.16 -28.60
CA ARG A 118 -2.80 3.55 -29.94
C ARG A 118 -2.66 2.31 -30.80
N THR A 119 -3.06 2.40 -32.06
CA THR A 119 -2.72 1.39 -33.07
C THR A 119 -1.69 1.96 -34.02
N GLY A 120 -0.68 1.16 -34.36
CA GLY A 120 0.26 1.47 -35.43
C GLY A 120 -0.23 1.00 -36.80
N SER A 121 -1.33 0.24 -36.85
CA SER A 121 -1.93 -0.27 -38.08
C SER A 121 -2.48 0.90 -38.89
N LYS A 122 -2.14 0.94 -40.18
CA LYS A 122 -2.81 1.83 -41.12
C LYS A 122 -4.25 1.29 -41.30
N MET A 123 -5.23 2.13 -41.64
CA MET A 123 -6.65 1.73 -41.83
C MET A 123 -6.90 0.74 -43.01
N ARG A 124 -5.91 -0.05 -43.42
CA ARG A 124 -6.03 -1.00 -44.53
C ARG A 124 -6.66 -2.30 -44.05
N THR A 125 -7.72 -2.70 -44.74
CA THR A 125 -8.59 -3.84 -44.42
C THR A 125 -7.96 -5.23 -44.65
N ARG A 126 -6.64 -5.32 -44.93
CA ARG A 126 -5.94 -6.59 -45.24
C ARG A 126 -4.80 -6.92 -44.28
N ASP A 127 -4.56 -6.13 -43.23
CA ASP A 127 -3.57 -6.49 -42.23
C ASP A 127 -4.10 -7.67 -41.40
N SER A 128 -3.39 -8.80 -41.40
CA SER A 128 -3.78 -10.03 -40.69
C SER A 128 -3.66 -9.90 -39.17
N SER A 129 -2.94 -8.89 -38.69
CA SER A 129 -2.71 -8.62 -37.27
C SER A 129 -2.68 -7.11 -37.01
N ILE A 130 -3.43 -6.64 -36.01
CA ILE A 130 -3.47 -5.23 -35.60
C ILE A 130 -2.68 -5.05 -34.31
N ILE A 131 -1.58 -4.30 -34.37
CA ILE A 131 -0.78 -3.99 -33.17
C ILE A 131 -1.46 -2.88 -32.38
N VAL A 132 -1.90 -3.20 -31.16
CA VAL A 132 -2.44 -2.23 -30.19
C VAL A 132 -1.43 -2.01 -29.07
N LEU A 133 -0.98 -0.76 -28.94
CA LEU A 133 -0.15 -0.31 -27.84
C LEU A 133 -1.01 0.25 -26.71
N ILE A 134 -0.87 -0.35 -25.52
CA ILE A 134 -1.49 0.11 -24.28
C ILE A 134 -0.40 0.80 -23.44
N LYS A 135 -0.52 2.12 -23.26
CA LYS A 135 0.42 2.89 -22.43
C LYS A 135 -0.30 3.48 -21.23
N PHE A 136 0.13 3.06 -20.03
CA PHE A 136 -0.28 3.70 -18.78
C PHE A 136 0.57 4.94 -18.52
N LEU A 137 -0.06 6.01 -18.04
CA LEU A 137 0.63 7.26 -17.67
C LEU A 137 1.25 7.20 -16.26
N LYS A 138 0.98 6.12 -15.52
CA LYS A 138 1.56 5.78 -14.23
C LYS A 138 1.80 4.27 -14.16
N PRO A 139 2.72 3.79 -13.30
CA PRO A 139 2.87 2.37 -13.05
C PRO A 139 1.54 1.73 -12.62
N VAL A 140 1.27 0.52 -13.14
CA VAL A 140 0.12 -0.31 -12.71
C VAL A 140 0.63 -1.69 -12.31
N PHE A 141 0.03 -2.26 -11.27
CA PHE A 141 0.39 -3.58 -10.76
C PHE A 141 -0.63 -4.62 -11.21
N GLY A 142 -0.17 -5.82 -11.57
CA GLY A 142 -1.04 -6.97 -11.84
C GLY A 142 -1.84 -6.93 -13.13
N PHE A 143 -1.71 -5.88 -13.96
CA PHE A 143 -2.28 -5.86 -15.31
C PHE A 143 -1.64 -7.00 -16.15
N ASN A 144 -2.41 -7.63 -17.03
CA ASN A 144 -1.96 -8.65 -17.99
C ASN A 144 -3.04 -8.83 -19.09
N SER A 145 -2.85 -9.77 -20.01
CA SER A 145 -3.80 -10.02 -21.11
C SER A 145 -5.20 -10.46 -20.67
N SER A 146 -5.39 -11.09 -19.50
CA SER A 146 -6.73 -11.47 -19.00
C SER A 146 -7.59 -10.26 -18.65
N HIS A 147 -6.99 -9.08 -18.54
CA HIS A 147 -7.68 -7.81 -18.29
C HIS A 147 -8.09 -7.09 -19.58
N VAL A 148 -7.83 -7.69 -20.75
CA VAL A 148 -8.15 -7.11 -22.06
C VAL A 148 -9.19 -8.01 -22.75
N SER A 149 -10.33 -7.41 -23.11
CA SER A 149 -11.35 -8.07 -23.93
C SER A 149 -11.24 -7.59 -25.38
N VAL A 150 -11.30 -8.53 -26.32
CA VAL A 150 -11.26 -8.27 -27.76
C VAL A 150 -12.52 -8.88 -28.38
N SER A 151 -13.27 -8.08 -29.14
CA SER A 151 -14.37 -8.55 -29.98
C SER A 151 -13.93 -8.59 -31.44
N GLY A 152 -14.40 -9.59 -32.20
CA GLY A 152 -14.05 -9.74 -33.62
C GLY A 152 -12.62 -10.20 -33.91
N GLY A 153 -11.90 -10.71 -32.91
CA GLY A 153 -10.54 -11.22 -33.02
C GLY A 153 -10.07 -11.88 -31.72
N HIS A 154 -8.80 -12.24 -31.65
CA HIS A 154 -8.18 -12.76 -30.44
C HIS A 154 -6.77 -12.17 -30.25
N ILE A 155 -6.28 -12.16 -29.01
CA ILE A 155 -4.93 -11.69 -28.69
C ILE A 155 -3.94 -12.81 -29.03
N GLU A 156 -3.13 -12.63 -30.07
CA GLU A 156 -2.09 -13.60 -30.43
C GLU A 156 -0.83 -13.44 -29.58
N ARG A 157 -0.43 -12.19 -29.32
CA ARG A 157 0.81 -11.86 -28.59
C ARG A 157 0.60 -10.64 -27.71
N TYR A 158 1.29 -10.64 -26.57
CA TYR A 158 1.27 -9.55 -25.61
C TYR A 158 2.69 -9.23 -25.15
N ALA A 159 3.05 -7.95 -25.17
CA ALA A 159 4.35 -7.46 -24.73
C ALA A 159 4.17 -6.19 -23.88
N PHE A 160 4.86 -6.13 -22.75
CA PHE A 160 4.97 -4.93 -21.94
C PHE A 160 6.17 -4.10 -22.35
N LEU A 161 5.99 -2.79 -22.42
CA LEU A 161 7.10 -1.86 -22.24
C LEU A 161 7.08 -1.41 -20.77
N ILE A 162 7.96 -1.98 -19.93
CA ILE A 162 8.13 -1.50 -18.55
C ILE A 162 8.86 -0.17 -18.63
N ILE A 163 8.13 0.92 -18.38
CA ILE A 163 8.75 2.23 -18.17
C ILE A 163 9.16 2.25 -16.70
N HIS A 164 10.46 2.09 -16.42
CA HIS A 164 10.98 2.33 -15.08
C HIS A 164 10.65 3.79 -14.74
N GLY A 165 9.78 4.00 -13.75
CA GLY A 165 9.50 5.34 -13.24
C GLY A 165 10.81 5.94 -12.75
N CYS A 166 11.21 7.05 -13.36
CA CYS A 166 12.31 7.86 -12.86
C CYS A 166 11.94 8.27 -11.43
N THR A 167 12.82 7.91 -10.48
CA THR A 167 12.80 8.35 -9.08
C THR A 167 12.83 9.86 -8.95
#